data_AF-A0A842QXK8-F1
#
_entry.id   AF-A0A842QXK8-F1
#
_cell.length_a   1.000
_cell.length_b   1.000
_cell.length_c   1.000
_cell.angle_alpha   90.00
_cell.angle_beta   90.00
_cell.angle_gamma   90.00
#
_symmetry.space_group_name_H-M   'P 1'
#
loop_
_entity.id
_entity.type
_entity.pdbx_description
1 polymer ?
#
loop_
_entity_poly.entity_id
_entity_poly.type
_entity_poly.pdbx_seq_one_letter_code
_entity_poly.pdbx_strand_id
1 'polypeptide(L)'
;MEITTELKLKVMFWYTLVASFAFGVLMLVAPEFVIETMGWPVQDPLIFGLMASLFTAEGIWSIFGIKNPRKFIPVLLMQMTYKLIWFIAVVLPTIITKTYYMESLLFTIILGTYVIGDLVAIPFKEFLAPRSTT
;
A
#
# COMPACT_ATOMS: atom_id res chain seq x y z
N MET A 1 26.68 -8.81 2.97
CA MET A 1 25.66 -9.82 2.64
C MET A 1 24.66 -9.14 1.71
N GLU A 2 24.65 -9.47 0.42
CA GLU A 2 23.68 -8.91 -0.52
C GLU A 2 22.29 -9.50 -0.23
N ILE A 3 21.30 -8.63 0.00
CA ILE A 3 19.91 -9.05 0.17
C ILE A 3 19.38 -9.48 -1.19
N THR A 4 18.98 -10.75 -1.31
CA THR A 4 18.45 -11.30 -2.57
C THR A 4 17.13 -10.62 -2.95
N THR A 5 16.86 -10.47 -4.26
CA THR A 5 15.59 -9.94 -4.77
C THR A 5 14.38 -10.66 -4.20
N GLU A 6 14.47 -11.98 -4.05
CA GLU A 6 13.40 -12.79 -3.47
C GLU A 6 13.10 -12.41 -2.01
N LEU A 7 14.15 -12.19 -1.20
CA LEU A 7 13.99 -11.78 0.19
C LEU A 7 13.32 -10.41 0.28
N LYS A 8 13.71 -9.44 -0.55
CA LYS A 8 13.08 -8.10 -0.57
C LYS A 8 11.59 -8.18 -0.89
N LEU A 9 11.21 -8.95 -1.90
CA LEU A 9 9.81 -9.16 -2.25
C LEU A 9 9.03 -9.82 -1.11
N LYS A 10 9.59 -10.87 -0.48
CA LYS A 10 8.94 -11.54 0.66
C LYS A 10 8.75 -10.60 1.84
N VAL A 11 9.75 -9.77 2.16
CA VAL A 11 9.64 -8.74 3.20
C VAL A 11 8.52 -7.77 2.87
N MET A 12 8.41 -7.31 1.63
CA MET A 12 7.36 -6.39 1.22
C MET A 12 5.97 -7.03 1.31
N PHE A 13 5.80 -8.28 0.87
CA PHE A 13 4.55 -9.01 1.05
C PHE A 13 4.19 -9.25 2.52
N TRP A 14 5.18 -9.54 3.37
CA TRP A 14 4.96 -9.62 4.82
C TRP A 14 4.51 -8.29 5.40
N TYR A 15 5.13 -7.18 4.97
CA TYR A 15 4.75 -5.86 5.40
C TYR A 15 3.32 -5.49 4.96
N THR A 16 2.94 -5.78 3.71
CA THR A 16 1.56 -5.62 3.23
C THR A 16 0.59 -6.52 4.01
N LEU A 17 0.94 -7.78 4.26
CA LEU A 17 0.11 -8.69 5.04
C LEU A 17 -0.06 -8.25 6.49
N VAL A 18 0.97 -7.72 7.16
CA VAL A 18 0.83 -7.37 8.58
C VAL A 18 0.15 -6.00 8.73
N ALA A 19 0.61 -5.00 7.99
CA ALA A 19 0.11 -3.64 8.17
C ALA A 19 -1.18 -3.37 7.36
N SER A 20 -1.20 -3.64 6.05
CA SER A 20 -2.37 -3.32 5.19
C SER A 20 -3.57 -4.21 5.52
N PHE A 21 -3.35 -5.53 5.67
CA PHE A 21 -4.43 -6.44 6.05
C PHE A 21 -5.02 -6.10 7.41
N ALA A 22 -4.18 -5.98 8.46
CA ALA A 22 -4.67 -5.75 9.80
C ALA A 22 -5.39 -4.40 9.89
N PHE A 23 -4.87 -3.37 9.22
CA PHE A 23 -5.51 -2.07 9.15
C PHE A 23 -6.85 -2.12 8.40
N GLY A 24 -6.90 -2.77 7.23
CA GLY A 24 -8.14 -2.95 6.47
C GLY A 24 -9.20 -3.74 7.22
N VAL A 25 -8.82 -4.84 7.88
CA VAL A 25 -9.74 -5.62 8.72
C VAL A 25 -10.24 -4.77 9.89
N LEU A 26 -9.35 -4.03 10.57
CA LEU A 26 -9.73 -3.16 11.68
C LEU A 26 -10.71 -2.08 11.23
N MET A 27 -10.49 -1.46 10.07
CA MET A 27 -11.42 -0.50 9.46
C MET A 27 -12.80 -1.12 9.16
N LEU A 28 -12.86 -2.41 8.79
CA LEU A 28 -14.13 -3.10 8.53
C LEU A 28 -14.89 -3.47 9.82
N VAL A 29 -14.18 -3.93 10.84
CA VAL A 29 -14.80 -4.49 12.06
C VAL A 29 -14.99 -3.47 13.19
N ALA A 30 -14.20 -2.39 13.19
CA ALA A 30 -14.23 -1.33 14.19
C ALA A 30 -13.93 0.04 13.55
N PRO A 31 -14.79 0.52 12.62
CA PRO A 31 -14.53 1.75 11.89
C PRO A 31 -14.43 2.98 12.79
N GLU A 32 -15.29 3.09 13.81
CA GLU A 32 -15.29 4.21 14.75
C GLU A 32 -13.98 4.29 15.53
N PHE A 33 -13.47 3.13 15.98
CA PHE A 33 -12.18 3.05 16.66
C PHE A 33 -11.03 3.56 15.80
N VAL A 34 -11.01 3.21 14.50
CA VAL A 34 -9.98 3.70 13.57
C VAL A 34 -10.10 5.21 13.36
N ILE A 35 -11.32 5.70 13.11
CA ILE A 35 -11.58 7.12 12.88
C ILE A 35 -11.13 7.95 14.09
N GLU A 36 -11.52 7.54 15.31
CA GLU A 36 -11.13 8.20 16.56
C GLU A 36 -9.62 8.15 16.79
N THR A 37 -9.00 6.97 16.64
CA THR A 37 -7.55 6.79 16.86
C THR A 37 -6.73 7.63 15.87
N MET A 38 -7.19 7.75 14.63
CA MET A 38 -6.52 8.54 13.60
C MET A 38 -6.88 10.03 13.65
N GLY A 39 -7.82 10.46 14.50
CA GLY A 39 -8.32 11.83 14.55
C GLY A 39 -9.00 12.27 13.25
N TRP A 40 -9.55 11.33 12.48
CA TRP A 40 -10.17 11.62 11.19
C TRP A 40 -11.54 12.27 11.36
N PRO A 41 -11.96 13.15 10.43
CA PRO A 41 -13.34 13.60 10.38
C PRO A 41 -14.27 12.43 10.06
N VAL A 42 -15.58 12.62 10.25
CA VAL A 42 -16.60 11.64 9.86
C VAL A 42 -16.39 11.25 8.39
N GLN A 43 -16.30 9.94 8.15
CA GLN A 43 -16.09 9.36 6.82
C GLN A 43 -17.42 8.89 6.24
N ASP A 44 -17.57 8.97 4.92
CA ASP A 44 -18.68 8.30 4.24
C ASP A 44 -18.54 6.78 4.42
N PRO A 45 -19.54 6.07 4.97
CA PRO A 45 -19.41 4.65 5.28
C PRO A 45 -19.13 3.76 4.07
N LEU A 46 -19.67 4.10 2.90
CA LEU A 46 -19.47 3.29 1.68
C LEU A 46 -18.06 3.50 1.12
N ILE A 47 -17.58 4.74 1.10
CA ILE A 47 -16.21 5.03 0.66
C ILE A 47 -15.19 4.45 1.65
N PHE A 48 -15.44 4.59 2.95
CA PHE A 48 -14.57 4.04 3.99
C PHE A 48 -14.50 2.51 3.91
N GLY A 49 -15.65 1.85 3.75
CA GLY A 49 -15.73 0.40 3.57
C GLY A 49 -15.06 -0.10 2.29
N LEU A 50 -15.15 0.67 1.19
CA LEU A 50 -14.43 0.37 -0.06
C LEU A 50 -12.91 0.41 0.14
N MET A 51 -12.40 1.45 0.80
CA MET A 51 -10.98 1.59 1.14
C MET A 51 -10.49 0.45 2.05
N ALA A 52 -11.27 0.13 3.08
CA ALA A 52 -10.98 -0.96 4.00
C ALA A 52 -10.94 -2.32 3.28
N SER A 53 -11.85 -2.54 2.32
CA SER A 53 -11.88 -3.73 1.48
C SER A 53 -10.66 -3.84 0.58
N LEU A 54 -10.18 -2.72 0.01
CA LEU A 54 -8.97 -2.68 -0.82
C LEU A 54 -7.73 -3.09 -0.01
N PHE A 55 -7.53 -2.51 1.18
CA PHE A 55 -6.40 -2.85 2.05
C PHE A 55 -6.45 -4.30 2.53
N THR A 56 -7.65 -4.78 2.88
CA THR A 56 -7.86 -6.18 3.24
C THR A 56 -7.52 -7.10 2.08
N ALA A 57 -7.94 -6.78 0.85
CA ALA A 57 -7.64 -7.57 -0.34
C ALA A 57 -6.15 -7.59 -0.66
N GLU A 58 -5.44 -6.46 -0.59
CA GLU A 58 -3.98 -6.38 -0.72
C GLU A 58 -3.28 -7.35 0.24
N GLY A 59 -3.73 -7.34 1.50
CA GLY A 59 -3.28 -8.26 2.54
C GLY A 59 -3.48 -9.73 2.17
N ILE A 60 -4.70 -10.12 1.79
CA ILE A 60 -5.04 -11.50 1.40
C ILE A 60 -4.18 -11.96 0.23
N TRP A 61 -4.04 -11.15 -0.81
CA TRP A 61 -3.22 -11.49 -1.97
C TRP A 61 -1.74 -11.62 -1.62
N SER A 62 -1.27 -10.89 -0.60
CA SER A 62 0.11 -10.97 -0.12
C SER A 62 0.45 -12.31 0.53
N ILE A 63 -0.54 -13.06 1.05
CA ILE A 63 -0.33 -14.45 1.54
C ILE A 63 0.23 -15.34 0.43
N PHE A 64 -0.30 -15.21 -0.79
CA PHE A 64 0.19 -15.97 -1.94
C PHE A 64 1.53 -15.42 -2.45
N GLY A 65 1.74 -14.11 -2.33
CA GLY A 65 3.01 -13.45 -2.63
C GLY A 65 4.17 -13.91 -1.74
N ILE A 66 3.94 -14.21 -0.47
CA ILE A 66 4.99 -14.75 0.41
C ILE A 66 5.53 -16.10 -0.11
N LYS A 67 4.63 -16.96 -0.62
CA LYS A 67 5.01 -18.28 -1.17
C LYS A 67 5.64 -18.15 -2.56
N ASN A 68 5.10 -17.30 -3.42
CA ASN A 68 5.50 -17.17 -4.83
C ASN A 68 5.74 -15.70 -5.21
N PRO A 69 6.74 -15.02 -4.64
CA PRO A 69 6.85 -13.56 -4.69
C PRO A 69 6.91 -12.98 -6.10
N ARG A 70 7.66 -13.62 -7.01
CA ARG A 70 7.79 -13.16 -8.39
C ARG A 70 6.46 -13.20 -9.16
N LYS A 71 5.61 -14.20 -8.91
CA LYS A 71 4.31 -14.36 -9.59
C LYS A 71 3.29 -13.30 -9.18
N PHE A 72 3.44 -12.77 -7.97
CA PHE A 72 2.52 -11.80 -7.38
C PHE A 72 3.05 -10.37 -7.37
N ILE A 73 4.16 -10.09 -8.07
CA ILE A 73 4.65 -8.71 -8.30
C ILE A 73 3.52 -7.76 -8.78
N PRO A 74 2.55 -8.18 -9.64
CA PRO A 74 1.43 -7.32 -9.99
C PRO A 74 0.63 -6.74 -8.80
N VAL A 75 0.59 -7.43 -7.65
CA VAL A 75 -0.06 -6.93 -6.43
C VAL A 75 0.71 -5.75 -5.84
N LEU A 76 2.04 -5.88 -5.72
CA LEU A 76 2.92 -4.79 -5.26
C LEU A 76 2.94 -3.62 -6.27
N LEU A 77 2.93 -3.91 -7.57
CA LEU A 77 2.83 -2.87 -8.60
C LEU A 77 1.50 -2.12 -8.50
N MET A 78 0.39 -2.84 -8.35
CA MET A 78 -0.93 -2.22 -8.18
C MET A 78 -0.94 -1.34 -6.93
N GLN A 79 -0.44 -1.86 -5.80
CA GLN A 79 -0.44 -1.11 -4.55
C GLN A 79 0.41 0.16 -4.62
N MET A 80 1.60 0.07 -5.22
CA MET A 80 2.49 1.21 -5.42
C MET A 80 1.84 2.24 -6.35
N THR A 81 1.22 1.79 -7.43
CA THR A 81 0.65 2.66 -8.46
C THR A 81 -0.51 3.49 -7.92
N TYR A 82 -1.48 2.89 -7.22
CA TYR A 82 -2.58 3.70 -6.69
C TYR A 82 -2.10 4.66 -5.59
N LYS A 83 -1.12 4.25 -4.76
CA LYS A 83 -0.55 5.11 -3.72
C LYS A 83 0.16 6.31 -4.34
N LEU A 84 0.93 6.09 -5.41
CA LEU A 84 1.53 7.18 -6.20
C LEU A 84 0.47 8.11 -6.80
N ILE A 85 -0.60 7.56 -7.39
CA ILE A 85 -1.72 8.36 -7.90
C ILE A 85 -2.34 9.18 -6.77
N TRP A 86 -2.57 8.58 -5.59
CA TRP A 86 -3.13 9.27 -4.43
C TRP A 86 -2.20 10.40 -3.94
N PHE A 87 -0.88 10.17 -3.88
CA PHE A 87 0.08 11.22 -3.53
C PHE A 87 0.05 12.39 -4.51
N ILE A 88 0.01 12.11 -5.82
CA ILE A 88 0.08 13.13 -6.87
C ILE A 88 -1.25 13.86 -7.06
N ALA A 89 -2.38 13.14 -7.04
CA ALA A 89 -3.69 13.67 -7.38
C ALA A 89 -4.50 14.13 -6.17
N VAL A 90 -4.13 13.72 -4.95
CA VAL A 90 -4.85 14.09 -3.72
C VAL A 90 -3.94 14.84 -2.76
N VAL A 91 -2.86 14.22 -2.28
CA VAL A 91 -1.99 14.83 -1.24
C VAL A 91 -1.34 16.11 -1.76
N LEU A 92 -0.68 16.05 -2.91
CA LEU A 92 0.05 17.20 -3.45
C LEU A 92 -0.88 18.41 -3.69
N PRO A 93 -2.04 18.28 -4.36
CA PRO A 93 -3.00 19.38 -4.49
C PRO A 93 -3.45 19.94 -3.15
N THR A 94 -3.80 19.09 -2.17
CA THR A 94 -4.27 19.57 -0.86
C THR A 94 -3.21 20.35 -0.08
N ILE A 95 -1.93 20.02 -0.25
CA ILE A 95 -0.81 20.79 0.31
C ILE A 95 -0.70 22.15 -0.39
N ILE A 96 -0.76 22.18 -1.72
CA ILE A 96 -0.68 23.41 -2.51
C ILE A 96 -1.84 24.36 -2.17
N THR A 97 -3.05 23.82 -2.01
CA THR A 97 -4.26 24.59 -1.65
C THR A 97 -4.38 24.87 -0.16
N LYS A 98 -3.44 24.38 0.67
CA LYS A 98 -3.45 24.51 2.14
C LYS A 98 -4.71 23.92 2.80
N THR A 99 -5.31 22.91 2.18
CA THR A 99 -6.48 22.18 2.69
C THR A 99 -6.10 20.81 3.23
N TYR A 100 -4.81 20.54 3.41
CA TYR A 100 -4.30 19.30 3.98
C TYR A 100 -4.57 19.25 5.49
N TYR A 101 -5.27 18.22 5.95
CA TYR A 101 -5.56 17.95 7.35
C TYR A 101 -4.35 17.29 8.02
N MET A 102 -3.84 17.89 9.11
CA MET A 102 -2.63 17.40 9.78
C MET A 102 -2.85 16.07 10.48
N GLU A 103 -4.09 15.77 10.85
CA GLU A 103 -4.55 14.49 11.39
C GLU A 103 -4.30 13.34 10.40
N SER A 104 -4.31 13.63 9.09
CA SER A 104 -3.99 12.65 8.04
C SER A 104 -2.49 12.37 7.88
N LEU A 105 -1.59 13.11 8.57
CA LEU A 105 -0.14 12.99 8.39
C LEU A 105 0.38 11.59 8.68
N LEU A 106 -0.06 10.96 9.78
CA LEU A 106 0.37 9.61 10.12
C LEU A 106 0.04 8.61 8.99
N PHE A 107 -1.19 8.67 8.49
CA PHE A 107 -1.64 7.81 7.40
C PHE A 107 -0.87 8.06 6.11
N THR A 108 -0.64 9.33 5.75
CA THR A 108 0.19 9.71 4.61
C THR A 108 1.61 9.17 4.73
N ILE A 109 2.23 9.25 5.91
CA ILE A 109 3.57 8.69 6.15
C ILE A 109 3.55 7.17 5.95
N ILE A 110 2.57 6.47 6.52
CA ILE A 110 2.42 5.01 6.38
C ILE A 110 2.32 4.64 4.89
N LEU A 111 1.43 5.27 4.12
CA LEU A 111 1.32 5.00 2.67
C LEU A 111 2.62 5.35 1.91
N GLY A 112 3.36 6.36 2.36
CA GLY A 112 4.68 6.70 1.83
C GLY A 112 5.70 5.58 2.01
N THR A 113 5.70 4.91 3.17
CA THR A 113 6.59 3.76 3.40
C THR A 113 6.31 2.59 2.45
N TYR A 114 5.06 2.40 2.02
CA TYR A 114 4.72 1.40 1.01
C TYR A 114 5.33 1.72 -0.34
N VAL A 115 5.19 2.96 -0.81
CA VAL A 115 5.78 3.40 -2.08
C VAL A 115 7.29 3.20 -2.07
N ILE A 116 7.97 3.62 -1.01
CA ILE A 116 9.42 3.45 -0.87
C ILE A 116 9.78 1.95 -0.81
N GLY A 117 9.05 1.16 -0.03
CA GLY A 117 9.26 -0.28 0.10
C GLY A 117 9.11 -1.01 -1.23
N ASP A 118 8.07 -0.70 -2.00
CA ASP A 118 7.81 -1.27 -3.32
C ASP A 118 8.90 -0.88 -4.32
N LEU A 119 9.34 0.39 -4.33
CA LEU A 119 10.43 0.86 -5.18
C LEU A 119 11.75 0.12 -4.90
N VAL A 120 12.01 -0.24 -3.64
CA VAL A 120 13.19 -0.99 -3.22
C VAL A 120 13.07 -2.49 -3.50
N ALA A 121 11.85 -3.05 -3.37
CA ALA A 121 11.62 -4.48 -3.47
C ALA A 121 11.45 -4.97 -4.91
N ILE A 122 10.80 -4.19 -5.77
CA ILE A 122 10.46 -4.60 -7.13
C ILE A 122 11.71 -4.52 -8.03
N PRO A 123 12.10 -5.62 -8.71
CA PRO A 123 13.24 -5.62 -9.62
C PRO A 123 12.85 -5.05 -11.00
N PHE A 124 12.62 -3.73 -11.10
CA PHE A 124 12.14 -3.09 -12.34
C PHE A 124 12.98 -3.42 -13.57
N LYS A 125 14.30 -3.56 -13.42
CA LYS A 125 15.20 -3.92 -14.53
C LYS A 125 14.88 -5.28 -15.13
N GLU A 126 14.56 -6.28 -14.30
CA GLU A 126 14.20 -7.63 -14.76
C GLU A 126 12.85 -7.65 -15.48
N PHE A 127 11.92 -6.80 -15.02
CA PHE A 127 10.55 -6.74 -15.55
C PHE A 127 10.40 -5.90 -16.82
N LEU A 128 11.21 -4.84 -16.96
CA LEU A 128 11.18 -3.90 -18.08
C LEU A 128 12.22 -4.21 -19.16
N ALA A 129 13.10 -5.19 -18.94
CA ALA A 129 14.04 -5.62 -19.95
C ALA A 129 13.30 -6.15 -21.19
N PRO A 130 13.73 -5.79 -22.41
CA PRO A 130 13.22 -6.42 -23.63
C PRO A 130 13.39 -7.94 -23.52
N ARG A 131 12.35 -8.71 -23.88
CA ARG A 131 12.54 -10.16 -24.04
C ARG A 131 13.61 -10.38 -25.11
N SER A 132 14.68 -11.10 -24.77
CA SER A 132 15.60 -11.61 -25.76
C SER A 132 14.84 -12.60 -26.64
N THR A 133 14.60 -12.22 -27.89
CA THR A 133 14.08 -13.12 -28.92
C THR A 133 15.21 -14.05 -29.33
N THR A 134 15.30 -15.20 -28.69
CA THR A 134 16.10 -16.36 -29.14
C THR A 134 15.20 -17.56 -29.17
#